data_AF-A0A4T3F7D0-F1
#
_entry.id   AF-A0A4T3F7D0-F1
#
_cell.length_a   1.000
_cell.length_b   1.000
_cell.length_c   1.000
_cell.angle_alpha   90.00
_cell.angle_beta   90.00
_cell.angle_gamma   90.00
#
_symmetry.space_group_name_H-M   'P 1'
#
loop_
_entity.id
_entity.type
_entity.pdbx_description
1 polymer ?
#
loop_
_entity_poly.entity_id
_entity_poly.type
_entity_poly.pdbx_seq_one_letter_code
_entity_poly.pdbx_strand_id
1 'polypeptide(L)'
;MANVTFSSPRMARDITVYAVAGDRGTILAVAQQNKVPIPFDCQDGNCGSCVVEVTHLDAPTKYSKYGIALTEEEKETLKQLGKITKDEIYEAEVNDMPPRYRLACQCFVRNEDIMVTFEGDETLPAQRPHITHAARHFTGGIKVNSLDEFLGYAVKIEEDAATHFYDLAEQMKACGNDEVAKLFYQLAGFSRQHLKEAQERAKEIKADVVVPPDYVWPDQATPEQTSLMAGDAALSKIDALKAALIGERRGYDFYLAIAETTHEPEVKAMAKLFVQEEAEHLKILEASVTREEWIQSNPTVDA
;
A
#
# COMPACT_ATOMS: atom_id res chain seq x y z
N MET A 1 0.85 5.08 22.74
CA MET A 1 -0.15 4.31 21.97
C MET A 1 0.62 3.73 20.81
N ALA A 2 0.41 2.46 20.53
CA ALA A 2 1.13 1.75 19.47
C ALA A 2 0.21 1.56 18.27
N ASN A 3 0.73 1.80 17.07
CA ASN A 3 0.06 1.49 15.82
C ASN A 3 0.40 0.05 15.43
N VAL A 4 -0.62 -0.81 15.37
CA VAL A 4 -0.49 -2.18 14.89
C VAL A 4 -1.16 -2.26 13.52
N THR A 5 -0.35 -2.36 12.47
CA THR A 5 -0.83 -2.49 11.08
C THR A 5 -0.84 -3.95 10.68
N PHE A 6 -2.01 -4.50 10.38
CA PHE A 6 -2.17 -5.87 9.92
C PHE A 6 -2.20 -5.92 8.39
N SER A 7 -1.35 -6.77 7.81
CA SER A 7 -1.29 -7.00 6.36
C SER A 7 -1.34 -8.49 6.05
N SER A 8 -2.09 -8.86 5.03
CA SER A 8 -2.16 -10.24 4.54
C SER A 8 -2.53 -10.26 3.07
N PRO A 9 -1.96 -11.18 2.25
CA PRO A 9 -2.38 -11.38 0.87
C PRO A 9 -3.86 -11.77 0.72
N ARG A 10 -4.48 -12.27 1.80
CA ARG A 10 -5.89 -12.67 1.86
C ARG A 10 -6.80 -11.55 2.37
N MET A 11 -6.24 -10.43 2.81
CA MET A 11 -7.00 -9.26 3.29
C MET A 11 -7.24 -8.26 2.15
N ALA A 12 -8.39 -7.60 2.24
CA ALA A 12 -8.85 -6.67 1.23
C ALA A 12 -8.10 -5.31 1.28
N ARG A 13 -7.58 -4.94 2.44
CA ARG A 13 -6.74 -3.76 2.70
C ARG A 13 -5.99 -3.95 4.01
N ASP A 14 -4.90 -3.22 4.18
CA ASP A 14 -4.23 -3.15 5.47
C ASP A 14 -5.11 -2.44 6.50
N ILE A 15 -5.08 -2.93 7.74
CA ILE A 15 -5.87 -2.39 8.85
C ILE A 15 -4.91 -1.97 9.94
N THR A 16 -4.82 -0.65 10.19
CA THR A 16 -4.09 -0.10 11.33
C THR A 16 -5.02 0.07 12.52
N VAL A 17 -4.62 -0.48 13.65
CA VAL A 17 -5.35 -0.42 14.92
C VAL A 17 -4.48 0.30 15.95
N TYR A 18 -5.09 1.24 16.66
CA TYR A 18 -4.47 1.90 17.79
C TYR A 18 -4.60 1.02 19.04
N ALA A 19 -3.49 0.41 19.47
CA ALA A 19 -3.43 -0.40 20.66
C ALA A 19 -2.91 0.43 21.86
N VAL A 20 -3.60 0.33 22.99
CA VAL A 20 -3.14 0.92 24.26
C VAL A 20 -2.06 0.01 24.85
N ALA A 21 -0.82 0.47 24.80
CA ALA A 21 0.30 -0.23 25.40
C ALA A 21 0.06 -0.45 26.91
N GLY A 22 0.02 -1.71 27.34
CA GLY A 22 -0.22 -2.09 28.74
C GLY A 22 -1.60 -2.71 29.02
N ASP A 23 -2.54 -2.70 28.07
CA ASP A 23 -3.88 -3.30 28.23
C ASP A 23 -3.88 -4.85 28.09
N ARG A 24 -2.72 -5.49 28.30
CA ARG A 24 -2.49 -6.96 28.28
C ARG A 24 -2.98 -7.71 27.03
N GLY A 25 -3.28 -7.02 25.93
CA GLY A 25 -3.67 -7.64 24.67
C GLY A 25 -2.46 -8.22 23.92
N THR A 26 -2.56 -9.49 23.53
CA THR A 26 -1.66 -10.10 22.54
C THR A 26 -2.05 -9.62 21.14
N ILE A 27 -1.16 -9.77 20.15
CA ILE A 27 -1.47 -9.42 18.74
C ILE A 27 -2.76 -10.12 18.29
N LEU A 28 -2.96 -11.38 18.69
CA LEU A 28 -4.18 -12.13 18.40
C LEU A 28 -5.42 -11.50 19.04
N ALA A 29 -5.33 -11.05 20.30
CA ALA A 29 -6.45 -10.40 20.97
C ALA A 29 -6.83 -9.08 20.28
N VAL A 30 -5.85 -8.28 19.89
CA VAL A 30 -6.06 -7.03 19.14
C VAL A 30 -6.68 -7.31 17.78
N ALA A 31 -6.21 -8.35 17.08
CA ALA A 31 -6.77 -8.79 15.80
C ALA A 31 -8.24 -9.21 15.94
N GLN A 32 -8.57 -10.04 16.93
CA GLN A 32 -9.94 -10.51 17.17
C GLN A 32 -10.91 -9.36 17.50
N GLN A 33 -10.49 -8.41 18.34
CA GLN A 33 -11.29 -7.23 18.67
C GLN A 33 -11.61 -6.37 17.44
N ASN A 34 -10.69 -6.31 16.48
CA ASN A 34 -10.81 -5.53 15.26
C ASN A 34 -11.24 -6.34 14.04
N LYS A 35 -11.69 -7.60 14.25
CA LYS A 35 -12.18 -8.53 13.22
C LYS A 35 -11.15 -8.81 12.12
N VAL A 36 -9.87 -8.84 12.47
CA VAL A 36 -8.77 -9.21 11.57
C VAL A 36 -8.61 -10.74 11.57
N PRO A 37 -8.65 -11.41 10.40
CA PRO A 37 -8.74 -12.87 10.32
C PRO A 37 -7.36 -13.56 10.41
N ILE A 38 -6.67 -13.43 11.53
CA ILE A 38 -5.47 -14.24 11.81
C ILE A 38 -5.91 -15.68 12.11
N PRO A 39 -5.35 -16.72 11.46
CA PRO A 39 -5.64 -18.11 11.79
C PRO A 39 -5.20 -18.44 13.23
N PHE A 40 -6.02 -19.17 13.99
CA PHE A 40 -5.66 -19.64 15.33
C PHE A 40 -6.45 -20.90 15.68
N ASP A 41 -5.79 -21.88 16.33
CA ASP A 41 -6.45 -23.11 16.79
C ASP A 41 -6.42 -23.27 18.32
N CYS A 42 -5.28 -22.97 18.95
CA CYS A 42 -5.00 -23.36 20.33
C CYS A 42 -4.89 -22.17 21.33
N GLN A 43 -4.44 -21.00 20.87
CA GLN A 43 -4.18 -19.78 21.67
C GLN A 43 -3.17 -19.92 22.84
N ASP A 44 -2.57 -21.08 23.01
CA ASP A 44 -1.64 -21.41 24.11
C ASP A 44 -0.17 -21.51 23.64
N GLY A 45 0.09 -21.30 22.35
CA GLY A 45 1.43 -21.35 21.76
C GLY A 45 1.86 -22.70 21.21
N ASN A 46 1.03 -23.75 21.26
CA ASN A 46 1.43 -25.13 20.94
C ASN A 46 1.21 -25.57 19.49
N CYS A 47 0.34 -24.90 18.75
CA CYS A 47 -0.11 -25.35 17.42
C CYS A 47 0.58 -24.63 16.25
N GLY A 48 1.09 -23.41 16.46
CA GLY A 48 1.74 -22.63 15.41
C GLY A 48 0.81 -22.05 14.33
N SER A 49 -0.51 -22.23 14.44
CA SER A 49 -1.45 -21.73 13.41
C SER A 49 -1.46 -20.20 13.30
N CYS A 50 -1.14 -19.49 14.38
CA CYS A 50 -1.10 -18.04 14.44
C CYS A 50 0.29 -17.44 14.21
N VAL A 51 1.12 -18.09 13.38
CA VAL A 51 2.42 -17.54 12.98
C VAL A 51 2.23 -16.23 12.23
N VAL A 52 2.93 -15.21 12.68
CA VAL A 52 2.96 -13.89 12.09
C VAL A 52 4.40 -13.40 11.98
N GLU A 53 4.66 -12.61 10.96
CA GLU A 53 5.91 -11.85 10.81
C GLU A 53 5.70 -10.46 11.41
N VAL A 54 6.60 -10.05 12.31
CA VAL A 54 6.53 -8.73 12.98
C VAL A 54 7.67 -7.85 12.51
N THR A 55 7.33 -6.75 11.86
CA THR A 55 8.26 -5.70 11.41
C THR A 55 8.06 -4.45 12.24
N HIS A 56 9.13 -3.86 12.77
CA HIS A 56 9.06 -2.64 13.58
C HIS A 56 9.34 -1.44 12.66
N LEU A 57 8.40 -0.47 12.58
CA LEU A 57 8.44 0.60 11.59
C LEU A 57 9.45 1.71 11.95
N ASP A 58 9.57 2.06 13.23
CA ASP A 58 10.45 3.12 13.73
C ASP A 58 11.67 2.59 14.52
N ALA A 59 12.26 1.49 14.06
CA ALA A 59 13.41 0.85 14.72
C ALA A 59 14.69 0.99 13.88
N PRO A 60 15.41 2.13 13.95
CA PRO A 60 16.61 2.38 13.13
C PRO A 60 17.78 1.44 13.45
N THR A 61 17.78 0.85 14.65
CA THR A 61 18.73 -0.18 15.03
C THR A 61 18.03 -1.33 15.73
N LYS A 62 18.69 -2.50 15.79
CA LYS A 62 18.14 -3.64 16.53
C LYS A 62 17.85 -3.31 18.00
N TYR A 63 18.66 -2.46 18.63
CA TYR A 63 18.51 -2.05 20.03
C TYR A 63 17.37 -1.05 20.28
N SER A 64 16.76 -0.52 19.22
CA SER A 64 15.58 0.35 19.32
C SER A 64 14.28 -0.43 19.56
N LYS A 65 14.33 -1.77 19.44
CA LYS A 65 13.20 -2.66 19.70
C LYS A 65 13.07 -2.93 21.20
N TYR A 66 11.84 -3.13 21.67
CA TYR A 66 11.64 -3.53 23.05
C TYR A 66 12.13 -4.97 23.29
N GLY A 67 12.78 -5.16 24.44
CA GLY A 67 13.17 -6.47 24.90
C GLY A 67 11.94 -7.37 25.14
N ILE A 68 12.07 -8.64 24.77
CA ILE A 68 11.01 -9.65 24.89
C ILE A 68 11.57 -10.92 25.52
N ALA A 69 10.71 -11.61 26.26
CA ALA A 69 10.93 -13.00 26.64
C ALA A 69 10.02 -13.88 25.78
N LEU A 70 10.60 -14.82 25.04
CA LEU A 70 9.85 -15.89 24.39
C LEU A 70 9.45 -16.93 25.45
N THR A 71 8.24 -17.44 25.35
CA THR A 71 7.89 -18.65 26.11
C THR A 71 8.59 -19.86 25.50
N GLU A 72 8.82 -20.91 26.28
CA GLU A 72 9.45 -22.13 25.79
C GLU A 72 8.59 -22.80 24.71
N GLU A 73 7.27 -22.75 24.88
CA GLU A 73 6.27 -23.27 23.97
C GLU A 73 6.28 -22.54 22.62
N GLU A 74 6.38 -21.20 22.64
CA GLU A 74 6.50 -20.38 21.41
C GLU A 74 7.80 -20.70 20.66
N LYS A 75 8.90 -20.79 21.39
CA LYS A 75 10.23 -21.06 20.84
C LYS A 75 10.32 -22.44 20.20
N GLU A 76 9.83 -23.47 20.88
CA GLU A 76 9.84 -24.84 20.36
C GLU A 76 9.00 -24.94 19.09
N THR A 77 7.80 -24.37 19.09
CA THR A 77 6.89 -24.38 17.94
C THR A 77 7.50 -23.66 16.73
N LEU A 78 8.04 -22.45 16.92
CA LEU A 78 8.68 -21.68 15.83
C LEU A 78 9.92 -22.40 15.27
N LYS A 79 10.67 -23.10 16.12
CA LYS A 79 11.82 -23.92 15.72
C LYS A 79 11.39 -25.15 14.93
N GLN A 80 10.36 -25.86 15.35
CA GLN A 80 9.81 -27.02 14.62
C GLN A 80 9.29 -26.63 13.24
N LEU A 81 8.69 -25.43 13.13
CA LEU A 81 8.24 -24.87 11.84
C LEU A 81 9.37 -24.30 10.98
N GLY A 82 10.60 -24.24 11.49
CA GLY A 82 11.76 -23.72 10.76
C GLY A 82 11.69 -22.21 10.48
N LYS A 83 10.87 -21.46 11.24
CA LYS A 83 10.67 -20.01 11.05
C LYS A 83 11.72 -19.16 11.76
N ILE A 84 12.40 -19.70 12.78
CA ILE A 84 13.49 -19.02 13.50
C ILE A 84 14.79 -19.79 13.38
N THR A 85 15.89 -19.05 13.24
CA THR A 85 17.26 -19.60 13.15
C THR A 85 17.89 -19.81 14.53
N LYS A 86 18.99 -20.57 14.60
CA LYS A 86 19.74 -20.77 15.85
C LYS A 86 20.29 -19.46 16.42
N ASP A 87 20.68 -18.54 15.55
CA ASP A 87 21.21 -17.23 15.95
C ASP A 87 20.10 -16.32 16.50
N GLU A 88 18.90 -16.36 15.89
CA GLU A 88 17.73 -15.63 16.42
C GLU A 88 17.27 -16.20 17.77
N ILE A 89 17.34 -17.52 17.98
CA ILE A 89 17.07 -18.14 19.28
C ILE A 89 18.07 -17.62 20.32
N TYR A 90 19.37 -17.61 19.99
CA TYR A 90 20.40 -17.11 20.88
C TYR A 90 20.19 -15.63 21.23
N GLU A 91 19.95 -14.77 20.23
CA GLU A 91 19.71 -13.34 20.46
C GLU A 91 18.46 -13.12 21.32
N ALA A 92 17.44 -13.95 21.18
CA ALA A 92 16.23 -13.82 21.98
C ALA A 92 16.39 -14.33 23.42
N GLU A 93 17.22 -15.34 23.67
CA GLU A 93 17.49 -15.87 25.02
C GLU A 93 18.51 -15.03 25.81
N VAL A 94 19.51 -14.48 25.11
CA VAL A 94 20.66 -13.81 25.76
C VAL A 94 20.54 -12.29 25.75
N ASN A 95 20.01 -11.74 24.65
CA ASN A 95 19.92 -10.29 24.46
C ASN A 95 18.47 -9.77 24.51
N ASP A 96 17.51 -10.62 24.88
CA ASP A 96 16.07 -10.34 24.91
C ASP A 96 15.53 -9.77 23.58
N MET A 97 16.13 -10.14 22.45
CA MET A 97 15.80 -9.55 21.15
C MET A 97 14.62 -10.27 20.46
N PRO A 98 13.60 -9.54 19.94
CA PRO A 98 12.51 -10.17 19.22
C PRO A 98 12.96 -10.83 17.90
N PRO A 99 12.64 -12.11 17.67
CA PRO A 99 12.82 -12.74 16.37
C PRO A 99 11.81 -12.19 15.37
N ARG A 100 12.09 -12.39 14.07
CA ARG A 100 11.25 -11.89 12.97
C ARG A 100 9.86 -12.53 12.94
N TYR A 101 9.78 -13.82 13.23
CA TYR A 101 8.53 -14.56 13.31
C TYR A 101 8.11 -14.77 14.77
N ARG A 102 6.82 -14.55 15.05
CA ARG A 102 6.20 -14.69 16.38
C ARG A 102 4.89 -15.45 16.27
N LEU A 103 4.42 -15.98 17.39
CA LEU A 103 3.04 -16.45 17.51
C LEU A 103 2.17 -15.30 18.01
N ALA A 104 1.15 -14.92 17.23
CA ALA A 104 0.29 -13.79 17.59
C ALA A 104 -0.40 -13.96 18.95
N CYS A 105 -0.65 -15.21 19.38
CA CYS A 105 -1.23 -15.51 20.69
C CYS A 105 -0.28 -15.31 21.87
N GLN A 106 1.04 -15.33 21.66
CA GLN A 106 2.07 -15.17 22.70
C GLN A 106 2.78 -13.81 22.62
N CYS A 107 2.62 -13.09 21.51
CA CYS A 107 3.23 -11.79 21.30
C CYS A 107 2.39 -10.65 21.90
N PHE A 108 2.89 -10.02 22.96
CA PHE A 108 2.27 -8.85 23.58
C PHE A 108 2.59 -7.57 22.83
N VAL A 109 1.57 -6.74 22.60
CA VAL A 109 1.76 -5.42 21.97
C VAL A 109 2.45 -4.48 22.95
N ARG A 110 3.59 -3.92 22.54
CA ARG A 110 4.38 -2.93 23.29
C ARG A 110 4.09 -1.52 22.75
N ASN A 111 4.71 -0.49 23.34
CA ASN A 111 4.55 0.90 22.89
C ASN A 111 5.49 1.19 21.70
N GLU A 112 5.30 0.45 20.61
CA GLU A 112 6.07 0.55 19.37
C GLU A 112 5.16 0.30 18.17
N ASP A 113 5.45 0.98 17.06
CA ASP A 113 4.67 0.86 15.83
C ASP A 113 5.16 -0.36 15.04
N ILE A 114 4.26 -1.30 14.81
CA ILE A 114 4.56 -2.60 14.20
C ILE A 114 3.65 -2.91 13.02
N MET A 115 4.23 -3.53 12.00
CA MET A 115 3.52 -4.17 10.91
C MET A 115 3.53 -5.69 11.11
N VAL A 116 2.35 -6.29 11.08
CA VAL A 116 2.10 -7.71 11.32
C VAL A 116 1.64 -8.33 10.00
N THR A 117 2.50 -9.14 9.40
CA THR A 117 2.23 -9.81 8.12
C THR A 117 1.92 -11.28 8.35
N PHE A 118 0.88 -11.81 7.70
CA PHE A 118 0.48 -13.21 7.84
C PHE A 118 -0.16 -13.79 6.57
N GLU A 119 -0.02 -15.11 6.37
CA GLU A 119 -0.47 -15.80 5.15
C GLU A 119 -2.01 -15.84 5.02
N GLY A 120 -2.73 -15.85 6.15
CA GLY A 120 -4.20 -15.88 6.23
C GLY A 120 -4.76 -17.31 6.26
N ASP A 121 -6.05 -17.46 6.57
CA ASP A 121 -6.72 -18.77 6.69
C ASP A 121 -6.99 -19.35 5.30
N GLU A 122 -6.42 -20.51 4.99
CA GLU A 122 -6.59 -21.18 3.69
C GLU A 122 -8.03 -21.66 3.44
N THR A 123 -8.82 -21.86 4.49
CA THR A 123 -10.23 -22.29 4.40
C THR A 123 -11.16 -21.14 4.03
N LEU A 124 -10.70 -19.89 4.19
CA LEU A 124 -11.42 -18.71 3.75
C LEU A 124 -10.95 -18.31 2.33
N PRO A 125 -11.86 -18.05 1.38
CA PRO A 125 -11.46 -17.52 0.09
C PRO A 125 -10.72 -16.21 0.31
N ALA A 126 -9.62 -15.99 -0.43
CA ALA A 126 -8.92 -14.71 -0.44
C ALA A 126 -9.94 -13.58 -0.55
N GLN A 127 -9.97 -12.68 0.45
CA GLN A 127 -10.87 -11.55 0.33
C GLN A 127 -10.38 -10.73 -0.84
N ARG A 128 -11.27 -10.54 -1.81
CA ARG A 128 -11.02 -9.67 -2.95
C ARG A 128 -10.57 -8.31 -2.41
N PRO A 129 -9.66 -7.59 -3.09
CA PRO A 129 -9.28 -6.23 -2.72
C PRO A 129 -10.51 -5.42 -2.35
N HIS A 130 -10.41 -4.56 -1.33
CA HIS A 130 -11.55 -3.78 -0.87
C HIS A 130 -11.85 -2.70 -1.90
N ILE A 131 -12.61 -3.10 -2.93
CA ILE A 131 -13.24 -2.22 -3.87
C ILE A 131 -14.16 -1.30 -3.05
N THR A 132 -13.93 0.01 -3.11
CA THR A 132 -14.72 1.01 -2.39
C THR A 132 -16.22 0.79 -2.65
N HIS A 133 -17.08 1.25 -1.73
CA HIS A 133 -18.53 1.14 -1.91
C HIS A 133 -18.99 1.79 -3.24
N ALA A 134 -18.26 2.80 -3.73
CA ALA A 134 -18.42 3.39 -5.06
C ALA A 134 -18.21 2.37 -6.19
N ALA A 135 -17.10 1.61 -6.15
CA ALA A 135 -16.82 0.62 -7.19
C ALA A 135 -17.61 -0.70 -7.05
N ARG A 136 -18.19 -1.00 -5.87
CA ARG A 136 -19.20 -2.08 -5.69
C ARG A 136 -20.61 -1.72 -6.16
N HIS A 137 -20.97 -0.44 -6.15
CA HIS A 137 -22.28 0.08 -6.55
C HIS A 137 -22.22 0.92 -7.84
N PHE A 138 -21.25 0.67 -8.72
CA PHE A 138 -21.25 1.32 -10.02
C PHE A 138 -22.32 0.67 -10.92
N THR A 139 -23.53 1.24 -10.89
CA THR A 139 -24.64 0.92 -11.81
C THR A 139 -24.33 1.20 -13.28
N GLY A 140 -23.18 1.79 -13.60
CA GLY A 140 -22.73 2.03 -14.98
C GLY A 140 -21.80 0.95 -15.56
N GLY A 141 -21.56 -0.16 -14.83
CA GLY A 141 -20.65 -1.27 -15.16
C GLY A 141 -19.91 -1.16 -16.49
N ILE A 142 -18.65 -0.69 -16.45
CA ILE A 142 -17.80 -0.69 -17.64
C ILE A 142 -17.57 -2.15 -18.03
N LYS A 143 -18.35 -2.63 -18.99
CA LYS A 143 -18.14 -3.93 -19.60
C LYS A 143 -17.19 -3.71 -20.76
N VAL A 144 -15.90 -3.87 -20.51
CA VAL A 144 -14.89 -3.83 -21.56
C VAL A 144 -14.95 -5.15 -22.31
N ASN A 145 -15.47 -5.12 -23.54
CA ASN A 145 -15.75 -6.32 -24.34
C ASN A 145 -14.71 -6.55 -25.45
N SER A 146 -13.73 -5.65 -25.60
CA SER A 146 -12.63 -5.82 -26.54
C SER A 146 -11.33 -5.19 -26.05
N LEU A 147 -10.22 -5.65 -26.63
CA LEU A 147 -8.91 -5.06 -26.36
C LEU A 147 -8.82 -3.61 -26.83
N ASP A 148 -9.42 -3.27 -27.98
CA ASP A 148 -9.42 -1.89 -28.49
C ASP A 148 -10.19 -0.92 -27.57
N GLU A 149 -11.29 -1.39 -26.96
CA GLU A 149 -12.04 -0.62 -25.95
C GLU A 149 -11.19 -0.40 -24.69
N PHE A 150 -10.52 -1.45 -24.20
CA PHE A 150 -9.57 -1.35 -23.08
C PHE A 150 -8.48 -0.32 -23.35
N LEU A 151 -7.83 -0.43 -24.52
CA LEU A 151 -6.74 0.44 -24.90
C LEU A 151 -7.20 1.87 -25.12
N GLY A 152 -8.43 2.10 -25.57
CA GLY A 152 -9.03 3.44 -25.61
C GLY A 152 -9.10 4.10 -24.24
N TYR A 153 -9.48 3.35 -23.20
CA TYR A 153 -9.45 3.85 -21.82
C TYR A 153 -8.03 4.07 -21.32
N ALA A 154 -7.12 3.12 -21.55
CA ALA A 154 -5.72 3.23 -21.14
C ALA A 154 -5.07 4.49 -21.76
N VAL A 155 -5.27 4.71 -23.07
CA VAL A 155 -4.79 5.93 -23.76
C VAL A 155 -5.25 7.20 -23.05
N LYS A 156 -6.51 7.28 -22.62
CA LYS A 156 -7.02 8.46 -21.91
C LYS A 156 -6.40 8.62 -20.53
N ILE A 157 -6.33 7.54 -19.76
CA ILE A 157 -5.74 7.55 -18.41
C ILE A 157 -4.26 7.93 -18.46
N GLU A 158 -3.49 7.34 -19.37
CA GLU A 158 -2.06 7.61 -19.52
C GLU A 158 -1.78 9.03 -20.05
N GLU A 159 -2.63 9.53 -20.95
CA GLU A 159 -2.55 10.93 -21.45
C GLU A 159 -2.80 11.94 -20.32
N ASP A 160 -3.82 11.70 -19.50
CA ASP A 160 -4.15 12.55 -18.36
C ASP A 160 -3.03 12.49 -17.31
N ALA A 161 -2.57 11.30 -16.94
CA ALA A 161 -1.46 11.10 -15.99
C ALA A 161 -0.19 11.80 -16.46
N ALA A 162 0.20 11.63 -17.73
CA ALA A 162 1.38 12.27 -18.30
C ALA A 162 1.32 13.81 -18.22
N THR A 163 0.14 14.39 -18.43
CA THR A 163 -0.09 15.83 -18.36
C THR A 163 0.00 16.32 -16.92
N HIS A 164 -0.74 15.69 -16.00
CA HIS A 164 -0.78 16.10 -14.60
C HIS A 164 0.56 15.94 -13.88
N PHE A 165 1.31 14.87 -14.16
CA PHE A 165 2.67 14.74 -13.64
C PHE A 165 3.61 15.81 -14.16
N TYR A 166 3.51 16.15 -15.44
CA TYR A 166 4.33 17.20 -16.02
C TYR A 166 4.02 18.56 -15.37
N ASP A 167 2.74 18.88 -15.17
CA ASP A 167 2.33 20.13 -14.52
C ASP A 167 2.79 20.19 -13.06
N LEU A 168 2.66 19.08 -12.32
CA LEU A 168 3.21 18.97 -10.97
C LEU A 168 4.74 19.15 -10.96
N ALA A 169 5.45 18.60 -11.95
CA ALA A 169 6.89 18.77 -12.08
C ALA A 169 7.28 20.25 -12.30
N GLU A 170 6.58 20.96 -13.19
CA GLU A 170 6.80 22.38 -13.44
C GLU A 170 6.51 23.23 -12.19
N GLN A 171 5.44 22.92 -11.46
CA GLN A 171 5.10 23.61 -10.20
C GLN A 171 6.19 23.38 -9.12
N MET A 172 6.66 22.13 -8.97
CA MET A 172 7.73 21.81 -8.03
C MET A 172 9.03 22.52 -8.39
N LYS A 173 9.39 22.55 -9.68
CA LYS A 173 10.57 23.25 -10.19
C LYS A 173 10.48 24.76 -9.96
N ALA A 174 9.31 25.36 -10.19
CA ALA A 174 9.08 26.79 -9.95
C ALA A 174 9.25 27.16 -8.48
N CYS A 175 8.97 26.23 -7.55
CA CYS A 175 9.17 26.40 -6.11
C CYS A 175 10.59 26.01 -5.63
N GLY A 176 11.51 25.65 -6.53
CA GLY A 176 12.89 25.23 -6.19
C GLY A 176 13.02 23.78 -5.69
N ASN A 177 11.99 22.96 -5.88
CA ASN A 177 11.96 21.56 -5.43
C ASN A 177 12.44 20.62 -6.54
N ASP A 178 13.70 20.76 -6.96
CA ASP A 178 14.27 20.03 -8.11
C ASP A 178 14.20 18.50 -7.97
N GLU A 179 14.33 17.97 -6.74
CA GLU A 179 14.27 16.53 -6.49
C GLU A 179 12.89 15.95 -6.79
N VAL A 180 11.83 16.57 -6.25
CA VAL A 180 10.44 16.13 -6.49
C VAL A 180 10.02 16.41 -7.93
N ALA A 181 10.47 17.53 -8.51
CA ALA A 181 10.26 17.82 -9.92
C ALA A 181 10.83 16.73 -10.82
N LYS A 182 12.06 16.26 -10.54
CA LYS A 182 12.70 15.17 -11.29
C LYS A 182 11.90 13.88 -11.20
N LEU A 183 11.40 13.53 -10.01
CA LEU A 183 10.54 12.36 -9.83
C LEU A 183 9.28 12.46 -10.72
N PHE A 184 8.58 13.60 -10.69
CA PHE A 184 7.38 13.79 -11.51
C PHE A 184 7.67 13.79 -13.01
N TYR A 185 8.81 14.34 -13.46
CA TYR A 185 9.21 14.20 -14.87
C TYR A 185 9.45 12.74 -15.27
N GLN A 186 9.98 11.90 -14.37
CA GLN A 186 10.16 10.48 -14.63
C GLN A 186 8.82 9.75 -14.75
N LEU A 187 7.89 9.99 -13.82
CA LEU A 187 6.54 9.42 -13.87
C LEU A 187 5.78 9.87 -15.13
N ALA A 188 5.83 11.16 -15.49
CA ALA A 188 5.30 11.66 -16.76
C ALA A 188 5.94 10.95 -17.98
N GLY A 189 7.21 10.59 -17.88
CA GLY A 189 7.93 9.82 -18.90
C GLY A 189 7.38 8.40 -19.04
N PHE A 190 7.11 7.71 -17.92
CA PHE A 190 6.51 6.37 -17.92
C PHE A 190 5.10 6.38 -18.51
N SER A 191 4.23 7.31 -18.07
CA SER A 191 2.87 7.44 -18.63
C SER A 191 2.90 7.72 -20.15
N ARG A 192 3.84 8.53 -20.65
CA ARG A 192 4.01 8.74 -22.10
C ARG A 192 4.45 7.49 -22.84
N GLN A 193 5.27 6.65 -22.21
CA GLN A 193 5.66 5.37 -22.79
C GLN A 193 4.46 4.42 -22.84
N HIS A 194 3.70 4.29 -21.74
CA HIS A 194 2.48 3.48 -21.70
C HIS A 194 1.44 3.95 -22.73
N LEU A 195 1.23 5.27 -22.82
CA LEU A 195 0.38 5.90 -23.84
C LEU A 195 0.78 5.45 -25.25
N LYS A 196 2.08 5.54 -25.57
CA LYS A 196 2.60 5.14 -26.88
C LYS A 196 2.39 3.64 -27.12
N GLU A 197 2.69 2.79 -26.14
CA GLU A 197 2.50 1.35 -26.27
C GLU A 197 1.02 0.98 -26.44
N ALA A 198 0.12 1.63 -25.72
CA ALA A 198 -1.32 1.44 -25.86
C ALA A 198 -1.81 1.86 -27.25
N GLN A 199 -1.30 2.99 -27.77
CA GLN A 199 -1.60 3.46 -29.12
C GLN A 199 -1.09 2.51 -30.21
N GLU A 200 0.11 1.96 -30.06
CA GLU A 200 0.70 1.01 -31.02
C GLU A 200 -0.01 -0.34 -31.05
N ARG A 201 -0.54 -0.78 -29.90
CA ARG A 201 -1.26 -2.06 -29.77
C ARG A 201 -2.73 -1.97 -30.17
N ALA A 202 -3.33 -0.78 -30.13
CA ALA A 202 -4.71 -0.57 -30.53
C ALA A 202 -4.85 -0.64 -32.06
N LYS A 203 -5.78 -1.46 -32.56
CA LYS A 203 -6.08 -1.50 -34.00
C LYS A 203 -6.95 -0.32 -34.40
N GLU A 204 -7.84 0.09 -33.49
CA GLU A 204 -8.71 1.25 -33.64
C GLU A 204 -8.91 1.89 -32.27
N ILE A 205 -8.50 3.15 -32.10
CA ILE A 205 -8.75 3.91 -30.87
C ILE A 205 -10.06 4.67 -31.06
N LYS A 206 -11.07 4.29 -30.29
CA LYS A 206 -12.33 5.04 -30.23
C LYS A 206 -12.09 6.35 -29.49
N ALA A 207 -12.12 7.47 -30.21
CA ALA A 207 -11.85 8.80 -29.66
C ALA A 207 -12.94 9.30 -28.68
N ASP A 208 -14.10 8.63 -28.62
CA ASP A 208 -15.26 8.97 -27.79
C ASP A 208 -15.29 8.21 -26.44
N VAL A 209 -14.23 7.48 -26.10
CA VAL A 209 -14.14 6.76 -24.82
C VAL A 209 -14.07 7.77 -23.66
N VAL A 210 -15.09 7.75 -22.80
CA VAL A 210 -15.18 8.58 -21.61
C VAL A 210 -14.83 7.74 -20.38
N VAL A 211 -13.70 8.06 -19.74
CA VAL A 211 -13.30 7.48 -18.46
C VAL A 211 -14.32 7.91 -17.39
N PRO A 212 -14.85 7.00 -16.56
CA PRO A 212 -15.79 7.41 -15.52
C PRO A 212 -15.14 8.37 -14.52
N PRO A 213 -15.89 9.33 -13.97
CA PRO A 213 -15.35 10.39 -13.10
C PRO A 213 -14.54 9.87 -11.91
N ASP A 214 -14.88 8.71 -11.36
CA ASP A 214 -14.18 8.10 -10.22
C ASP A 214 -12.74 7.68 -10.55
N TYR A 215 -12.43 7.47 -11.83
CA TYR A 215 -11.13 7.04 -12.33
C TYR A 215 -10.37 8.14 -13.08
N VAL A 216 -11.02 9.28 -13.33
CA VAL A 216 -10.36 10.45 -13.91
C VAL A 216 -9.37 11.00 -12.88
N TRP A 217 -8.19 11.40 -13.35
CA TRP A 217 -7.23 12.09 -12.49
C TRP A 217 -7.90 13.31 -11.85
N PRO A 218 -7.79 13.51 -10.52
CA PRO A 218 -8.45 14.65 -9.89
C PRO A 218 -7.88 15.95 -10.48
N ASP A 219 -8.76 16.75 -11.08
CA ASP A 219 -8.36 18.07 -11.50
C ASP A 219 -7.92 18.86 -10.25
N GLN A 220 -6.76 19.52 -10.32
CA GLN A 220 -6.23 20.31 -9.19
C GLN A 220 -7.17 21.46 -8.79
N ALA A 221 -8.22 21.68 -9.58
CA ALA A 221 -9.29 22.68 -9.42
C ALA A 221 -10.51 22.19 -8.62
N THR A 222 -10.44 21.11 -7.83
CA THR A 222 -11.56 20.82 -6.90
C THR A 222 -11.56 21.83 -5.75
N PRO A 223 -12.71 22.48 -5.42
CA PRO A 223 -12.77 23.52 -4.39
C PRO A 223 -12.23 23.10 -3.01
N GLU A 224 -12.32 21.81 -2.68
CA GLU A 224 -11.72 21.23 -1.47
C GLU A 224 -10.17 21.18 -1.52
N GLN A 225 -9.56 20.89 -2.68
CA GLN A 225 -8.09 20.96 -2.86
C GLN A 225 -7.61 22.41 -2.99
N THR A 226 -8.36 23.27 -3.69
CA THR A 226 -8.04 24.70 -3.80
C THR A 226 -8.14 25.43 -2.45
N SER A 227 -8.99 24.97 -1.53
CA SER A 227 -9.06 25.52 -0.16
C SER A 227 -7.86 25.15 0.72
N LEU A 228 -7.25 23.97 0.52
CA LEU A 228 -5.96 23.63 1.14
C LEU A 228 -4.81 24.47 0.53
N MET A 229 -4.92 24.80 -0.76
CA MET A 229 -3.95 25.60 -1.52
C MET A 229 -4.00 27.12 -1.24
N ALA A 230 -5.05 27.62 -0.61
CA ALA A 230 -5.29 29.07 -0.46
C ALA A 230 -4.55 29.73 0.73
N GLY A 231 -3.79 28.96 1.52
CA GLY A 231 -3.08 29.44 2.71
C GLY A 231 -1.58 29.68 2.55
N ASP A 232 -0.94 29.02 1.57
CA ASP A 232 0.49 29.15 1.29
C ASP A 232 0.68 29.12 -0.23
N ALA A 233 1.30 30.16 -0.80
CA ALA A 233 1.36 30.37 -2.25
C ALA A 233 2.27 29.37 -2.98
N ALA A 234 2.87 28.42 -2.25
CA ALA A 234 3.62 27.30 -2.79
C ALA A 234 2.86 26.00 -2.47
N LEU A 235 2.58 25.19 -3.50
CA LEU A 235 2.19 23.80 -3.30
C LEU A 235 3.29 23.13 -2.47
N SER A 236 2.96 22.70 -1.25
CA SER A 236 3.89 21.95 -0.41
C SER A 236 4.29 20.68 -1.16
N LYS A 237 5.57 20.30 -1.07
CA LYS A 237 6.08 19.05 -1.68
C LYS A 237 5.22 17.84 -1.32
N ILE A 238 4.79 17.77 -0.07
CA ILE A 238 3.96 16.67 0.46
C ILE A 238 2.57 16.68 -0.19
N ASP A 239 1.97 17.86 -0.38
CA ASP A 239 0.66 17.98 -1.01
C ASP A 239 0.72 17.59 -2.49
N ALA A 240 1.79 17.99 -3.19
CA ALA A 240 2.04 17.57 -4.57
C ALA A 240 2.15 16.04 -4.69
N LEU A 241 2.94 15.42 -3.80
CA LEU A 241 3.14 13.97 -3.76
C LEU A 241 1.84 13.23 -3.41
N LYS A 242 1.04 13.75 -2.48
CA LYS A 242 -0.28 13.19 -2.13
C LYS A 242 -1.28 13.33 -3.28
N ALA A 243 -1.26 14.44 -4.01
CA ALA A 243 -2.10 14.62 -5.20
C ALA A 243 -1.73 13.59 -6.29
N ALA A 244 -0.42 13.41 -6.54
CA ALA A 244 0.09 12.38 -7.44
C ALA A 244 -0.34 10.97 -7.00
N LEU A 245 -0.23 10.66 -5.70
CA LEU A 245 -0.62 9.35 -5.16
C LEU A 245 -2.11 9.06 -5.37
N ILE A 246 -2.99 10.05 -5.20
CA ILE A 246 -4.42 9.90 -5.45
C ILE A 246 -4.69 9.62 -6.93
N GLY A 247 -4.02 10.37 -7.82
CA GLY A 247 -4.16 10.19 -9.27
C GLY A 247 -3.76 8.79 -9.72
N GLU A 248 -2.58 8.32 -9.28
CA GLU A 248 -2.10 6.97 -9.59
C GLU A 248 -2.98 5.88 -9.00
N ARG A 249 -3.51 6.10 -7.79
CA ARG A 249 -4.43 5.13 -7.17
C ARG A 249 -5.68 4.93 -8.01
N ARG A 250 -6.21 6.00 -8.62
CA ARG A 250 -7.38 5.93 -9.50
C ARG A 250 -7.10 5.13 -10.77
N GLY A 251 -5.95 5.36 -11.40
CA GLY A 251 -5.50 4.56 -12.55
C GLY A 251 -5.36 3.08 -12.20
N TYR A 252 -4.68 2.78 -11.09
CA TYR A 252 -4.58 1.41 -10.58
C TYR A 252 -5.95 0.77 -10.33
N ASP A 253 -6.85 1.47 -9.62
CA ASP A 253 -8.16 0.94 -9.23
C ASP A 253 -9.01 0.64 -10.48
N PHE A 254 -8.87 1.47 -11.53
CA PHE A 254 -9.49 1.23 -12.83
C PHE A 254 -9.01 -0.08 -13.47
N TYR A 255 -7.70 -0.26 -13.61
CA TYR A 255 -7.13 -1.47 -14.21
C TYR A 255 -7.45 -2.72 -13.39
N LEU A 256 -7.42 -2.61 -12.05
CA LEU A 256 -7.81 -3.69 -11.15
C LEU A 256 -9.29 -4.06 -11.33
N ALA A 257 -10.19 -3.07 -11.40
CA ALA A 257 -11.60 -3.31 -11.62
C ALA A 257 -11.84 -4.07 -12.94
N ILE A 258 -11.15 -3.70 -14.02
CA ILE A 258 -11.25 -4.40 -15.30
C ILE A 258 -10.70 -5.83 -15.21
N ALA A 259 -9.51 -6.02 -14.62
CA ALA A 259 -8.89 -7.33 -14.47
C ALA A 259 -9.78 -8.33 -13.71
N GLU A 260 -10.57 -7.85 -12.76
CA GLU A 260 -11.48 -8.65 -11.94
C GLU A 260 -12.85 -8.88 -12.59
N THR A 261 -13.31 -7.98 -13.45
CA THR A 261 -14.68 -8.02 -13.99
C THR A 261 -14.79 -8.49 -15.44
N THR A 262 -13.73 -8.34 -16.25
CA THR A 262 -13.77 -8.77 -17.65
C THR A 262 -13.76 -10.29 -17.79
N HIS A 263 -14.44 -10.77 -18.84
CA HIS A 263 -14.43 -12.18 -19.25
C HIS A 263 -13.47 -12.44 -20.41
N GLU A 264 -12.92 -11.40 -21.03
CA GLU A 264 -12.01 -11.51 -22.16
C GLU A 264 -10.58 -11.79 -21.66
N PRO A 265 -9.95 -12.94 -22.03
CA PRO A 265 -8.67 -13.35 -21.48
C PRO A 265 -7.53 -12.40 -21.85
N GLU A 266 -7.56 -11.83 -23.07
CA GLU A 266 -6.56 -10.87 -23.53
C GLU A 266 -6.64 -9.55 -22.76
N VAL A 267 -7.86 -9.01 -22.55
CA VAL A 267 -8.09 -7.80 -21.75
C VAL A 267 -7.65 -8.03 -20.31
N LYS A 268 -7.98 -9.20 -19.73
CA LYS A 268 -7.58 -9.56 -18.37
C LYS A 268 -6.07 -9.64 -18.21
N ALA A 269 -5.37 -10.25 -19.17
CA ALA A 269 -3.92 -10.33 -19.15
C ALA A 269 -3.27 -8.93 -19.23
N MET A 270 -3.81 -8.07 -20.11
CA MET A 270 -3.30 -6.72 -20.27
C MET A 270 -3.56 -5.84 -19.05
N ALA A 271 -4.78 -5.84 -18.51
CA ALA A 271 -5.13 -5.11 -17.30
C ALA A 271 -4.25 -5.51 -16.11
N LYS A 272 -3.89 -6.80 -15.98
CA LYS A 272 -2.98 -7.27 -14.93
C LYS A 272 -1.55 -6.74 -15.07
N LEU A 273 -1.08 -6.48 -16.30
CA LEU A 273 0.23 -5.89 -16.54
C LEU A 273 0.26 -4.44 -16.05
N PHE A 274 -0.72 -3.64 -16.49
CA PHE A 274 -0.88 -2.25 -16.03
C PHE A 274 -1.04 -2.18 -14.49
N VAL A 275 -1.80 -3.09 -13.87
CA VAL A 275 -1.91 -3.16 -12.40
C VAL A 275 -0.54 -3.37 -11.72
N GLN A 276 0.35 -4.15 -12.32
CA GLN A 276 1.70 -4.37 -11.76
C GLN A 276 2.56 -3.13 -11.91
N GLU A 277 2.51 -2.47 -13.07
CA GLU A 277 3.24 -1.23 -13.35
C GLU A 277 2.78 -0.10 -12.43
N GLU A 278 1.46 0.14 -12.30
CA GLU A 278 0.95 1.18 -11.39
C GLU A 278 1.23 0.88 -9.92
N ALA A 279 1.32 -0.40 -9.54
CA ALA A 279 1.75 -0.76 -8.19
C ALA A 279 3.20 -0.33 -7.89
N GLU A 280 4.07 -0.26 -8.90
CA GLU A 280 5.43 0.24 -8.74
C GLU A 280 5.45 1.76 -8.59
N HIS A 281 4.68 2.49 -9.40
CA HIS A 281 4.54 3.95 -9.27
C HIS A 281 4.02 4.36 -7.89
N LEU A 282 2.99 3.67 -7.39
CA LEU A 282 2.44 3.91 -6.07
C LEU A 282 3.46 3.70 -4.96
N LYS A 283 4.25 2.62 -5.01
CA LYS A 283 5.32 2.39 -4.02
C LYS A 283 6.34 3.53 -4.00
N ILE A 284 6.72 4.03 -5.18
CA ILE A 284 7.66 5.15 -5.30
C ILE A 284 7.06 6.42 -4.67
N LEU A 285 5.79 6.71 -4.94
CA LEU A 285 5.09 7.87 -4.38
C LEU A 285 4.88 7.73 -2.86
N GLU A 286 4.45 6.58 -2.35
CA GLU A 286 4.30 6.31 -0.92
C GLU A 286 5.63 6.48 -0.16
N ALA A 287 6.71 5.94 -0.71
CA ALA A 287 8.04 6.11 -0.15
C ALA A 287 8.49 7.58 -0.15
N SER A 288 8.17 8.32 -1.21
CA SER A 288 8.48 9.76 -1.32
C SER A 288 7.67 10.60 -0.32
N VAL A 289 6.37 10.33 -0.16
CA VAL A 289 5.52 10.97 0.86
C VAL A 289 6.09 10.71 2.25
N THR A 290 6.37 9.45 2.57
CA THR A 290 6.90 9.04 3.88
C THR A 290 8.22 9.76 4.19
N ARG A 291 9.12 9.84 3.21
CA ARG A 291 10.39 10.55 3.35
C ARG A 291 10.19 12.05 3.62
N GLU A 292 9.34 12.72 2.84
CA GLU A 292 9.13 14.16 3.01
C GLU A 292 8.39 14.48 4.33
N GLU A 293 7.44 13.66 4.76
CA GLU A 293 6.79 13.77 6.07
C GLU A 293 7.79 13.61 7.22
N TRP A 294 8.73 12.67 7.07
CA TRP A 294 9.81 12.48 8.04
C TRP A 294 10.73 13.71 8.11
N ILE A 295 11.14 14.26 6.96
CA ILE A 295 11.98 15.47 6.88
C ILE A 295 11.25 16.67 7.51
N GLN A 296 9.95 16.84 7.23
CA GLN A 296 9.16 17.91 7.82
C GLN A 296 9.03 17.79 9.34
N SER A 297 8.89 16.56 9.85
CA SER A 297 8.74 16.28 11.28
C SER A 297 10.08 16.27 12.03
N ASN A 298 11.19 16.05 11.33
CA ASN A 298 12.54 15.99 11.85
C ASN A 298 13.44 16.95 11.05
N PRO A 299 13.18 18.27 11.09
CA PRO A 299 14.05 19.22 10.43
C PRO A 299 15.44 19.06 11.04
N THR A 300 16.45 18.83 10.20
CA THR A 300 17.83 18.84 10.69
C THR A 300 18.09 20.21 11.29
N VAL A 301 18.47 20.25 12.57
CA VAL A 301 19.06 21.45 13.17
C VAL A 301 20.44 21.56 12.54
N ASP A 302 20.51 22.17 11.37
CA ASP A 302 21.78 22.32 10.67
C ASP A 302 22.73 23.20 11.51
N ALA A 303 23.97 22.72 11.60
CA ALA A 303 25.13 23.38 12.18
C ALA A 303 25.67 24.51 11.29
#